data_AF-A0A3B0S825-F1
#
_entry.id   AF-A0A3B0S825-F1
#
_cell.length_a   1.000
_cell.length_b   1.000
_cell.length_c   1.000
_cell.angle_alpha   90.00
_cell.angle_beta   90.00
_cell.angle_gamma   90.00
#
_symmetry.space_group_name_H-M   'P 1'
#
loop_
_entity.id
_entity.type
_entity.pdbx_description
1 polymer ?
#
loop_
_entity_poly.entity_id
_entity_poly.type
_entity_poly.pdbx_seq_one_letter_code
_entity_poly.pdbx_strand_id
1 'polypeptide(L)'
;MEKLLTTILGVVGSVGISAILFIGANMIFDLAPRHWKWFSALVGFLTTSTVFLILWANDLLLSPGTVTLIAITIGTVGGFALGTTSNRWLRFVYGAGAGMALGALAGSFSQNVFGILEDGTPVVWPARPDLQFGPLLGWTIGGALVGLAIWVLNSRQKPAYRSALFWGTIGWIVGAYMVPSLSSGTQSDAILAGTVLGFGVGALPGSKPLASALERNRVKEESRKYIFLGPAFLFIAVTLIIPTIRTLVLSLRDRRGDGFVGAENYKAIFANSNTFDLSDWRLFFTSRLFWIGAIIVLIGFVIARLRGKEIGTRIQGSPPSYATWFVGGLLLSAAALSVLRGTLFNNLWWVITVTLVATAMGLGIAVLADRAKYESAAKSIIFLPMAISFVG
;
A
#
# COMPACT_ATOMS: atom_id res chain seq x y z
N MET A 1 17.61 -35.61 -16.16
CA MET A 1 16.93 -36.07 -14.93
C MET A 1 17.17 -35.15 -13.74
N GLU A 2 18.41 -34.74 -13.47
CA GLU A 2 18.77 -33.90 -12.31
C GLU A 2 18.02 -32.55 -12.24
N LYS A 3 17.92 -31.80 -13.33
CA LYS A 3 17.13 -30.55 -13.40
C LYS A 3 15.62 -30.74 -13.11
N LEU A 4 15.08 -31.89 -13.50
CA LEU A 4 13.67 -32.21 -13.30
C LEU A 4 13.42 -32.58 -11.84
N LEU A 5 14.35 -33.30 -11.22
CA LEU A 5 14.32 -33.64 -9.80
C LEU A 5 14.47 -32.40 -8.90
N THR A 6 15.39 -31.47 -9.22
CA THR A 6 15.52 -30.20 -8.47
C THR A 6 14.28 -29.33 -8.59
N THR A 7 13.67 -29.26 -9.77
CA THR A 7 12.43 -28.51 -9.99
C THR A 7 11.28 -29.13 -9.20
N ILE A 8 11.10 -30.45 -9.26
CA ILE A 8 10.05 -31.15 -8.50
C ILE A 8 10.26 -30.98 -7.00
N LEU A 9 11.50 -31.14 -6.50
CA LEU A 9 11.80 -30.94 -5.08
C LEU A 9 11.58 -29.49 -4.64
N GLY A 10 11.91 -28.52 -5.49
CA GLY A 10 11.62 -27.10 -5.24
C GLY A 10 10.12 -26.81 -5.17
N VAL A 11 9.33 -27.38 -6.10
CA VAL A 11 7.86 -27.25 -6.11
C VAL A 11 7.25 -27.93 -4.90
N VAL A 12 7.59 -29.19 -4.63
CA VAL A 12 7.06 -29.94 -3.49
C VAL A 12 7.48 -29.29 -2.16
N GLY A 13 8.73 -28.84 -2.06
CA GLY A 13 9.24 -28.14 -0.89
C GLY A 13 8.52 -26.81 -0.64
N SER A 14 8.35 -25.98 -1.67
CA SER A 14 7.65 -24.70 -1.54
C SER A 14 6.16 -24.87 -1.21
N VAL A 15 5.48 -25.83 -1.85
CA VAL A 15 4.08 -26.19 -1.54
C VAL A 15 3.97 -26.71 -0.10
N GLY A 16 4.88 -27.58 0.32
CA GLY A 16 4.93 -28.12 1.68
C GLY A 16 5.13 -27.01 2.73
N ILE A 17 6.10 -26.12 2.53
CA ILE A 17 6.37 -24.99 3.42
C ILE A 17 5.15 -24.05 3.47
N SER A 18 4.55 -23.74 2.32
CA SER A 18 3.37 -22.89 2.24
C SER A 18 2.19 -23.51 3.01
N ALA A 19 1.94 -24.81 2.84
CA ALA A 19 0.92 -25.54 3.57
C ALA A 19 1.20 -25.54 5.09
N ILE A 20 2.44 -25.79 5.52
CA ILE A 20 2.83 -25.76 6.93
C ILE A 20 2.63 -24.38 7.53
N LEU A 21 3.06 -23.31 6.86
CA LEU A 21 2.87 -21.94 7.32
C LEU A 21 1.38 -21.61 7.45
N PHE A 22 0.58 -22.03 6.47
CA PHE A 22 -0.85 -21.77 6.44
C PHE A 22 -1.60 -22.54 7.55
N ILE A 23 -1.33 -23.84 7.68
CA ILE A 23 -1.90 -24.69 8.72
C ILE A 23 -1.44 -24.21 10.10
N GLY A 24 -0.15 -23.93 10.25
CA GLY A 24 0.45 -23.41 11.47
C GLY A 24 -0.21 -22.09 11.90
N ALA A 25 -0.35 -21.13 10.99
CA ALA A 25 -1.06 -19.89 11.28
C ALA A 25 -2.48 -20.14 11.79
N ASN A 26 -3.26 -21.01 11.13
CA ASN A 26 -4.61 -21.35 11.60
C ASN A 26 -4.61 -22.01 12.98
N MET A 27 -3.71 -22.97 13.22
CA MET A 27 -3.59 -23.64 14.52
C MET A 27 -3.31 -22.66 15.66
N ILE A 28 -2.48 -21.65 15.41
CA ILE A 28 -2.16 -20.61 16.40
C ILE A 28 -3.42 -19.84 16.80
N PHE A 29 -4.22 -19.38 15.82
CA PHE A 29 -5.43 -18.64 16.13
C PHE A 29 -6.57 -19.53 16.67
N ASP A 30 -6.54 -20.83 16.39
CA ASP A 30 -7.44 -21.79 17.02
C ASP A 30 -7.18 -21.98 18.53
N LEU A 31 -6.00 -21.60 19.04
CA LEU A 31 -5.71 -21.58 20.47
C LEU A 31 -6.43 -20.45 21.22
N ALA A 32 -6.80 -19.36 20.53
CA ALA A 32 -7.32 -18.14 21.19
C ALA A 32 -8.55 -18.40 22.09
N PRO A 33 -9.60 -19.14 21.66
CA PRO A 33 -10.77 -19.41 22.51
C PRO A 33 -10.46 -20.25 23.75
N ARG A 34 -9.62 -21.28 23.60
CA ARG A 34 -9.40 -22.32 24.62
C ARG A 34 -8.24 -21.99 25.58
N HIS A 35 -7.16 -21.43 25.05
CA HIS A 35 -5.89 -21.26 25.77
C HIS A 35 -5.31 -19.86 25.58
N TRP A 36 -6.07 -18.84 25.97
CA TRP A 36 -5.70 -17.43 25.74
C TRP A 36 -4.31 -17.04 26.27
N LYS A 37 -3.87 -17.60 27.41
CA LYS A 37 -2.54 -17.34 27.97
C LYS A 37 -1.41 -17.82 27.05
N TRP A 38 -1.56 -19.01 26.49
CA TRP A 38 -0.59 -19.60 25.56
C TRP A 38 -0.66 -18.94 24.19
N PHE A 39 -1.86 -18.59 23.72
CA PHE A 39 -2.04 -17.77 22.53
C PHE A 39 -1.31 -16.42 22.68
N SER A 40 -1.50 -15.73 23.81
CA SER A 40 -0.85 -14.43 24.06
C SER A 40 0.67 -14.55 24.16
N ALA A 41 1.18 -15.62 24.78
CA ALA A 41 2.61 -15.92 24.83
C ALA A 41 3.18 -16.17 23.43
N LEU A 42 2.47 -16.92 22.59
CA LEU A 42 2.90 -17.24 21.23
C LEU A 42 2.84 -16.01 20.30
N VAL A 43 1.84 -15.15 20.46
CA VAL A 43 1.81 -13.84 19.77
C VAL A 43 2.99 -12.98 20.21
N GLY A 44 3.33 -12.96 21.50
CA GLY A 44 4.52 -12.29 22.02
C GLY A 44 5.82 -12.84 21.43
N PHE A 45 5.97 -14.17 21.41
CA PHE A 45 7.08 -14.88 20.77
C PHE A 45 7.21 -14.47 19.30
N LEU A 46 6.14 -14.61 18.50
CA LEU A 46 6.18 -14.33 17.08
C LEU A 46 6.47 -12.86 16.79
N THR A 47 5.78 -11.94 17.48
CA THR A 47 5.96 -10.50 17.26
C THR A 47 7.39 -10.09 17.54
N THR A 48 7.94 -10.50 18.68
CA THR A 48 9.32 -10.14 19.04
C THR A 48 10.35 -10.86 18.18
N SER A 49 10.12 -12.14 17.83
CA SER A 49 10.97 -12.87 16.89
C SER A 49 11.05 -12.15 15.56
N THR A 50 9.90 -11.78 14.97
CA THR A 50 9.85 -11.07 13.69
C THR A 50 10.61 -9.75 13.76
N VAL A 51 10.37 -8.93 14.80
CA VAL A 51 11.04 -7.64 14.94
C VAL A 51 12.55 -7.81 15.07
N PHE A 52 13.03 -8.65 15.99
CA PHE A 52 14.48 -8.81 16.22
C PHE A 52 15.20 -9.57 15.12
N LEU A 53 14.52 -10.50 14.43
CA LEU A 53 15.06 -11.12 13.21
C LEU A 53 15.20 -10.13 12.07
N ILE A 54 14.26 -9.17 11.93
CA ILE A 54 14.42 -8.08 10.96
C ILE A 54 15.60 -7.21 11.37
N LEU A 55 15.72 -6.81 12.64
CA LEU A 55 16.87 -6.03 13.10
C LEU A 55 18.19 -6.76 12.85
N TRP A 56 18.26 -8.06 13.17
CA TRP A 56 19.42 -8.89 12.89
C TRP A 56 19.71 -9.00 11.38
N ALA A 57 18.70 -9.30 10.56
CA ALA A 57 18.87 -9.45 9.11
C ALA A 57 19.30 -8.16 8.40
N ASN A 58 19.16 -7.01 9.06
CA ASN A 58 19.63 -5.71 8.58
C ASN A 58 20.92 -5.25 9.29
N ASP A 59 21.61 -6.15 9.99
CA ASP A 59 22.85 -5.89 10.74
C ASP A 59 22.72 -4.75 11.77
N LEU A 60 21.52 -4.59 12.34
CA LEU A 60 21.18 -3.50 13.25
C LEU A 60 21.53 -3.77 14.73
N LEU A 61 22.01 -4.99 15.05
CA LEU A 61 22.22 -5.47 16.42
C LEU A 61 23.64 -5.98 16.66
N LEU A 62 24.23 -5.58 17.78
CA LEU A 62 25.39 -6.19 18.41
C LEU A 62 25.00 -7.55 18.99
N SER A 63 25.83 -8.57 18.78
CA SER A 63 25.60 -9.94 19.27
C SER A 63 24.18 -10.47 18.94
N PRO A 64 23.79 -10.47 17.65
CA PRO A 64 22.40 -10.59 17.24
C PRO A 64 21.71 -11.87 17.72
N GLY A 65 22.42 -13.00 17.78
CA GLY A 65 21.86 -14.26 18.26
C GLY A 65 21.42 -14.19 19.72
N THR A 66 22.31 -13.73 20.62
CA THR A 66 22.02 -13.61 22.05
C THR A 66 20.92 -12.58 22.31
N VAL A 67 21.01 -11.41 21.67
CA VAL A 67 20.02 -10.34 21.84
C VAL A 67 18.64 -10.77 21.37
N THR A 68 18.56 -11.44 20.22
CA THR A 68 17.29 -11.97 19.69
C THR A 68 16.69 -13.01 20.63
N LEU A 69 17.49 -13.93 21.19
CA LEU A 69 17.00 -14.92 22.16
C LEU A 69 16.47 -14.29 23.45
N ILE A 70 17.16 -13.29 24.00
CA ILE A 70 16.71 -12.54 25.18
C ILE A 70 15.40 -11.82 24.87
N ALA A 71 15.33 -11.15 23.71
CA ALA A 71 14.13 -10.44 23.29
C ALA A 71 12.93 -11.38 23.16
N ILE A 72 13.10 -12.51 22.47
CA ILE A 72 12.06 -13.53 22.33
C ILE A 72 11.57 -14.01 23.69
N THR A 73 12.48 -14.21 24.64
CA THR A 73 12.15 -14.61 26.01
C THR A 73 11.29 -13.55 26.70
N ILE A 74 11.72 -12.28 26.65
CA ILE A 74 10.96 -11.15 27.23
C ILE A 74 9.58 -11.03 26.58
N GLY A 75 9.49 -11.12 25.25
CA GLY A 75 8.23 -11.04 24.51
C GLY A 75 7.27 -12.18 24.85
N THR A 76 7.79 -13.40 24.95
CA THR A 76 7.00 -14.60 25.29
C THR A 76 6.48 -14.52 26.72
N VAL A 77 7.35 -14.17 27.69
CA VAL A 77 6.98 -14.02 29.10
C VAL A 77 5.99 -12.87 29.29
N GLY A 78 6.24 -11.72 28.65
CA GLY A 78 5.33 -10.57 28.66
C GLY A 78 3.95 -10.92 28.08
N GLY A 79 3.92 -11.61 26.94
CA GLY A 79 2.69 -12.11 26.34
C GLY A 79 1.93 -13.07 27.26
N PHE A 80 2.63 -14.00 27.90
CA PHE A 80 2.03 -14.92 28.87
C PHE A 80 1.44 -14.17 30.07
N ALA A 81 2.18 -13.22 30.65
CA ALA A 81 1.73 -12.40 31.78
C ALA A 81 0.49 -11.56 31.44
N LEU A 82 0.43 -10.99 30.23
CA LEU A 82 -0.76 -10.30 29.71
C LEU A 82 -1.95 -11.25 29.50
N GLY A 83 -1.69 -12.51 29.18
CA GLY A 83 -2.72 -13.52 28.96
C GLY A 83 -3.31 -14.11 30.24
N THR A 84 -2.59 -14.06 31.36
CA THR A 84 -3.03 -14.60 32.67
C THR A 84 -3.61 -13.56 33.60
N THR A 85 -3.10 -12.33 33.56
CA THR A 85 -3.43 -11.30 34.56
C THR A 85 -4.80 -10.69 34.27
N SER A 86 -5.72 -10.72 35.24
CA SER A 86 -7.04 -10.09 35.14
C SER A 86 -7.02 -8.62 35.56
N ASN A 87 -6.20 -8.26 36.56
CA ASN A 87 -6.09 -6.89 37.08
C ASN A 87 -5.55 -5.94 36.00
N ARG A 88 -6.34 -4.92 35.67
CA ARG A 88 -6.04 -3.95 34.61
C ARG A 88 -4.74 -3.17 34.83
N TRP A 89 -4.44 -2.80 36.08
CA TRP A 89 -3.22 -2.05 36.39
C TRP A 89 -1.98 -2.93 36.24
N LEU A 90 -2.01 -4.14 36.77
CA LEU A 90 -0.90 -5.10 36.63
C LEU A 90 -0.67 -5.49 35.17
N ARG A 91 -1.72 -5.67 34.37
CA ARG A 91 -1.59 -5.89 32.91
C ARG A 91 -0.89 -4.73 32.22
N PHE A 92 -1.24 -3.50 32.58
CA PHE A 92 -0.59 -2.32 32.03
C PHE A 92 0.91 -2.30 32.39
N VAL A 93 1.24 -2.57 33.66
CA VAL A 93 2.64 -2.64 34.14
C VAL A 93 3.42 -3.74 33.42
N TYR A 94 2.86 -4.95 33.26
CA TYR A 94 3.54 -6.02 32.54
C TYR A 94 3.75 -5.70 31.06
N GLY A 95 2.73 -5.14 30.40
CA GLY A 95 2.83 -4.72 29.01
C GLY A 95 3.88 -3.63 28.82
N ALA A 96 3.77 -2.54 29.58
CA ALA A 96 4.71 -1.42 29.55
C ALA A 96 6.13 -1.87 29.91
N GLY A 97 6.29 -2.69 30.95
CA GLY A 97 7.58 -3.19 31.42
C GLY A 97 8.26 -4.10 30.40
N ALA A 98 7.54 -5.08 29.84
CA ALA A 98 8.07 -5.95 28.79
C ALA A 98 8.44 -5.13 27.54
N GLY A 99 7.58 -4.19 27.14
CA GLY A 99 7.84 -3.29 26.02
C GLY A 99 9.09 -2.42 26.24
N MET A 100 9.21 -1.76 27.39
CA MET A 100 10.39 -0.97 27.77
C MET A 100 11.66 -1.81 27.75
N ALA A 101 11.62 -3.03 28.31
CA ALA A 101 12.77 -3.93 28.31
C ALA A 101 13.21 -4.31 26.89
N LEU A 102 12.27 -4.63 26.00
CA LEU A 102 12.57 -4.88 24.57
C LEU A 102 13.15 -3.66 23.87
N GLY A 103 12.58 -2.48 24.14
CA GLY A 103 13.03 -1.21 23.60
C GLY A 103 14.44 -0.83 24.05
N ALA A 104 14.70 -0.93 25.35
CA ALA A 104 16.01 -0.69 25.96
C ALA A 104 17.05 -1.68 25.42
N LEU A 105 16.67 -2.94 25.24
CA LEU A 105 17.52 -3.97 24.66
C LEU A 105 17.88 -3.63 23.21
N ALA A 106 16.90 -3.31 22.37
CA ALA A 106 17.16 -2.89 20.99
C ALA A 106 18.04 -1.64 20.92
N GLY A 107 17.79 -0.64 21.76
CA GLY A 107 18.60 0.58 21.83
C GLY A 107 20.03 0.34 22.30
N SER A 108 20.21 -0.46 23.37
CA SER A 108 21.53 -0.77 23.97
C SER A 108 22.47 -1.45 22.98
N PHE A 109 21.91 -2.34 22.15
CA PHE A 109 22.67 -3.14 21.20
C PHE A 109 22.58 -2.61 19.76
N SER A 110 22.05 -1.39 19.55
CA SER A 110 21.94 -0.81 18.20
C SER A 110 23.32 -0.48 17.59
N GLN A 111 23.55 -0.96 16.37
CA GLN A 111 24.72 -0.67 15.52
C GLN A 111 24.34 -0.75 14.04
N ASN A 112 25.10 -0.15 13.11
CA ASN A 112 25.09 -0.50 11.69
C ASN A 112 26.51 -0.88 11.29
N VAL A 113 26.72 -2.03 10.65
CA VAL A 113 27.99 -2.35 9.98
C VAL A 113 27.86 -1.98 8.51
N PHE A 114 28.64 -1.00 8.05
CA PHE A 114 28.52 -0.46 6.68
C PHE A 114 29.50 -1.11 5.69
N GLY A 115 30.52 -1.80 6.19
CA GLY A 115 31.54 -2.48 5.39
C GLY A 115 32.62 -3.10 6.28
N ILE A 116 33.49 -3.89 5.67
CA ILE A 116 34.69 -4.45 6.32
C ILE A 116 35.88 -3.84 5.56
N LEU A 117 36.79 -3.19 6.28
CA LEU A 117 38.04 -2.68 5.72
C LEU A 117 38.90 -3.85 5.21
N GLU A 118 39.87 -3.57 4.33
CA GLU A 118 40.76 -4.61 3.77
C GLU A 118 41.56 -5.37 4.84
N ASP A 119 41.69 -4.82 6.05
CA ASP A 119 42.32 -5.43 7.22
C ASP A 119 41.37 -6.32 8.06
N GLY A 120 40.12 -6.50 7.61
CA GLY A 120 39.11 -7.30 8.30
C GLY A 120 38.36 -6.56 9.41
N THR A 121 38.62 -5.26 9.62
CA THR A 121 37.91 -4.49 10.66
C THR A 121 36.55 -3.98 10.15
N PRO A 122 35.44 -4.26 10.86
CA PRO A 122 34.13 -3.74 10.47
C PRO A 122 34.05 -2.23 10.70
N VAL A 123 33.65 -1.48 9.67
CA VAL A 123 33.30 -0.06 9.77
C VAL A 123 31.90 0.03 10.38
N VAL A 124 31.86 0.23 11.69
CA VAL A 124 30.63 0.36 12.46
C VAL A 124 30.20 1.81 12.51
N TRP A 125 29.07 2.14 11.88
CA TRP A 125 28.36 3.40 12.07
C TRP A 125 27.22 3.19 13.07
N PRO A 126 27.13 3.96 14.16
CA PRO A 126 26.00 3.82 15.06
C PRO A 126 24.69 4.22 14.36
N ALA A 127 23.75 3.27 14.23
CA ALA A 127 22.37 3.46 13.72
C ALA A 127 21.47 4.25 14.69
N ARG A 128 22.01 5.29 15.31
CA ARG A 128 21.45 5.86 16.53
C ARG A 128 20.71 7.15 16.22
N PRO A 129 19.44 7.27 16.67
CA PRO A 129 18.68 8.49 16.49
C PRO A 129 19.28 9.62 17.33
N ASP A 130 19.48 10.77 16.70
CA ASP A 130 19.87 12.00 17.38
C ASP A 130 18.64 12.72 17.94
N LEU A 131 18.42 12.60 19.25
CA LEU A 131 17.17 13.05 19.86
C LEU A 131 17.14 14.57 20.03
N GLN A 132 16.55 15.25 19.04
CA GLN A 132 16.26 16.68 19.12
C GLN A 132 14.98 16.94 19.90
N PHE A 133 15.11 17.61 21.05
CA PHE A 133 14.01 17.83 21.99
C PHE A 133 12.78 18.51 21.36
N GLY A 134 12.99 19.53 20.52
CA GLY A 134 11.91 20.28 19.87
C GLY A 134 11.03 19.42 18.96
N PRO A 135 11.59 18.82 17.89
CA PRO A 135 10.85 17.89 17.02
C PRO A 135 10.25 16.70 17.78
N LEU A 136 11.01 16.09 18.69
CA LEU A 136 10.57 14.91 19.43
C LEU A 136 9.30 15.19 20.25
N LEU A 137 9.28 16.28 21.02
CA LEU A 137 8.10 16.68 21.78
C LEU A 137 6.98 17.16 20.88
N GLY A 138 7.28 17.95 19.85
CA GLY A 138 6.28 18.47 18.91
C GLY A 138 5.48 17.34 18.26
N TRP A 139 6.16 16.31 17.76
CA TRP A 139 5.51 15.16 17.14
C TRP A 139 4.79 14.26 18.14
N THR A 140 5.37 14.03 19.33
CA THR A 140 4.74 13.21 20.37
C THR A 140 3.46 13.85 20.92
N ILE A 141 3.52 15.14 21.26
CA ILE A 141 2.37 15.92 21.75
C ILE A 141 1.34 16.09 20.63
N GLY A 142 1.78 16.46 19.43
CA GLY A 142 0.90 16.58 18.26
C GLY A 142 0.16 15.28 17.97
N GLY A 143 0.86 14.15 17.99
CA GLY A 143 0.27 12.82 17.89
C GLY A 143 -0.77 12.58 18.98
N ALA A 144 -0.43 12.78 20.26
CA ALA A 144 -1.37 12.59 21.36
C ALA A 144 -2.63 13.48 21.22
N LEU A 145 -2.48 14.73 20.80
CA LEU A 145 -3.58 15.67 20.53
C LEU A 145 -4.48 15.21 19.38
N VAL A 146 -3.89 14.74 18.27
CA VAL A 146 -4.64 14.10 17.17
C VAL A 146 -5.41 12.89 17.68
N GLY A 147 -4.80 12.08 18.54
CA GLY A 147 -5.46 10.95 19.18
C GLY A 147 -6.65 11.35 20.05
N LEU A 148 -6.55 12.46 20.79
CA LEU A 148 -7.66 13.01 21.56
C LEU A 148 -8.77 13.57 20.65
N ALA A 149 -8.41 14.26 19.56
CA ALA A 149 -9.38 14.76 18.58
C ALA A 149 -10.17 13.61 17.95
N ILE A 150 -9.49 12.55 17.51
CA ILE A 150 -10.11 11.34 16.95
C ILE A 150 -11.00 10.66 18.00
N TRP A 151 -10.59 10.66 19.27
CA TRP A 151 -11.41 10.11 20.34
C TRP A 151 -12.71 10.90 20.54
N VAL A 152 -12.66 12.23 20.46
CA VAL A 152 -13.86 13.08 20.51
C VAL A 152 -14.79 12.78 19.33
N LEU A 153 -14.23 12.61 18.13
CA LEU A 153 -14.99 12.34 16.91
C LEU A 153 -15.63 10.94 16.89
N ASN A 154 -14.98 9.93 17.47
CA ASN A 154 -15.46 8.54 17.49
C ASN A 154 -16.44 8.23 18.64
N SER A 155 -17.29 9.18 19.01
CA SER A 155 -18.32 9.04 20.06
C SER A 155 -17.80 8.53 21.41
N ARG A 156 -16.51 8.75 21.72
CA ARG A 156 -15.88 8.37 22.99
C ARG A 156 -15.99 6.88 23.37
N GLN A 157 -16.13 5.99 22.38
CA GLN A 157 -16.33 4.55 22.62
C GLN A 157 -15.19 3.87 23.41
N LYS A 158 -13.96 4.40 23.31
CA LYS A 158 -12.77 3.89 24.00
C LYS A 158 -12.27 4.93 25.01
N PRO A 159 -11.51 4.57 26.06
CA PRO A 159 -10.99 5.56 26.99
C PRO A 159 -9.94 6.46 26.32
N ALA A 160 -10.00 7.77 26.58
CA ALA A 160 -9.20 8.81 25.92
C ALA A 160 -7.68 8.53 25.95
N TYR A 161 -7.17 8.09 27.12
CA TYR A 161 -5.75 7.81 27.30
C TYR A 161 -5.21 6.74 26.33
N ARG A 162 -6.03 5.79 25.88
CA ARG A 162 -5.58 4.77 24.91
C ARG A 162 -5.37 5.35 23.51
N SER A 163 -6.24 6.27 23.11
CA SER A 163 -6.11 6.97 21.83
C SER A 163 -4.89 7.89 21.85
N ALA A 164 -4.74 8.66 22.93
CA ALA A 164 -3.57 9.52 23.15
C ALA A 164 -2.26 8.71 23.21
N LEU A 165 -2.24 7.57 23.90
CA LEU A 165 -1.07 6.68 23.96
C LEU A 165 -0.71 6.14 22.58
N PHE A 166 -1.69 5.66 21.80
CA PHE A 166 -1.44 5.12 20.47
C PHE A 166 -0.84 6.18 19.55
N TRP A 167 -1.53 7.31 19.40
CA TRP A 167 -1.09 8.36 18.51
C TRP A 167 0.15 9.10 19.01
N GLY A 168 0.33 9.22 20.33
CA GLY A 168 1.56 9.72 20.93
C GLY A 168 2.75 8.80 20.67
N THR A 169 2.55 7.48 20.69
CA THR A 169 3.59 6.50 20.31
C THR A 169 3.96 6.64 18.83
N ILE A 170 2.98 6.84 17.94
CA ILE A 170 3.24 7.14 16.53
C ILE A 170 4.02 8.46 16.38
N GLY A 171 3.62 9.50 17.12
CA GLY A 171 4.33 10.77 17.19
C GLY A 171 5.79 10.60 17.63
N TRP A 172 6.04 9.76 18.63
CA TRP A 172 7.39 9.42 19.08
C TRP A 172 8.21 8.73 17.99
N ILE A 173 7.63 7.79 17.24
CA ILE A 173 8.32 7.13 16.11
C ILE A 173 8.78 8.17 15.09
N VAL A 174 7.89 9.10 14.72
CA VAL A 174 8.23 10.16 13.76
C VAL A 174 9.33 11.07 14.31
N GLY A 175 9.15 11.55 15.54
CA GLY A 175 10.07 12.49 16.18
C GLY A 175 11.45 11.90 16.51
N ALA A 176 11.52 10.60 16.82
CA ALA A 176 12.77 9.93 17.18
C ALA A 176 13.49 9.29 15.98
N TYR A 177 12.76 8.70 15.01
CA TYR A 177 13.37 7.88 13.97
C TYR A 177 13.19 8.39 12.54
N MET A 178 12.24 9.30 12.26
CA MET A 178 11.99 9.79 10.90
C MET A 178 12.50 11.20 10.64
N VAL A 179 12.47 12.06 11.64
CA VAL A 179 12.90 13.47 11.50
C VAL A 179 14.41 13.63 11.72
N PRO A 180 15.02 13.04 12.77
CA PRO A 180 16.44 13.24 13.01
C PRO A 180 17.32 12.37 12.11
N SER A 181 18.59 12.76 11.99
CA SER A 181 19.63 11.91 11.40
C SER A 181 19.86 10.67 12.28
N LEU A 182 19.87 9.50 11.64
CA LEU A 182 20.04 8.19 12.30
C LEU A 182 21.51 7.79 12.52
N SER A 183 22.44 8.74 12.42
CA SER A 183 23.90 8.47 12.47
C SER A 183 24.68 9.33 13.45
N SER A 184 24.05 10.34 14.09
CA SER A 184 24.71 11.28 15.00
C SER A 184 24.36 11.08 16.48
N GLY A 185 23.41 10.19 16.79
CA GLY A 185 22.92 10.00 18.16
C GLY A 185 23.86 9.22 19.08
N THR A 186 23.74 9.46 20.39
CA THR A 186 24.49 8.73 21.42
C THR A 186 23.85 7.38 21.74
N GLN A 187 24.57 6.50 22.45
CA GLN A 187 23.99 5.22 22.93
C GLN A 187 22.82 5.45 23.90
N SER A 188 22.93 6.46 24.77
CA SER A 188 21.84 6.87 25.67
C SER A 188 20.61 7.32 24.89
N ASP A 189 20.77 8.02 23.77
CA ASP A 189 19.66 8.45 22.93
C ASP A 189 18.95 7.26 22.29
N ALA A 190 19.71 6.27 21.80
CA ALA A 190 19.14 5.04 21.26
C ALA A 190 18.39 4.23 22.33
N ILE A 191 18.93 4.13 23.55
CA ILE A 191 18.27 3.45 24.68
C ILE A 191 16.99 4.18 25.06
N LEU A 192 17.01 5.52 25.18
CA LEU A 192 15.83 6.32 25.51
C LEU A 192 14.75 6.19 24.42
N ALA A 193 15.14 6.38 23.15
CA ALA A 193 14.29 6.26 21.98
C ALA A 193 13.59 4.89 21.95
N GLY A 194 14.38 3.82 22.10
CA GLY A 194 13.89 2.46 22.14
C GLY A 194 12.98 2.20 23.34
N THR A 195 13.37 2.62 24.54
CA THR A 195 12.62 2.38 25.78
C THR A 195 11.25 3.05 25.75
N VAL A 196 11.15 4.31 25.31
CA VAL A 196 9.88 5.03 25.23
C VAL A 196 8.98 4.46 24.12
N LEU A 197 9.56 4.08 22.98
CA LEU A 197 8.83 3.37 21.94
C LEU A 197 8.28 2.04 22.48
N GLY A 198 9.14 1.27 23.16
CA GLY A 198 8.82 0.02 23.83
C GLY A 198 7.71 0.19 24.86
N PHE A 199 7.77 1.22 25.69
CA PHE A 199 6.71 1.60 26.62
C PHE A 199 5.38 1.76 25.87
N GLY A 200 5.34 2.57 24.82
CA GLY A 200 4.12 2.80 24.04
C GLY A 200 3.56 1.50 23.44
N VAL A 201 4.40 0.75 22.72
CA VAL A 201 4.03 -0.50 22.04
C VAL A 201 3.55 -1.56 23.02
N GLY A 202 4.20 -1.70 24.18
CA GLY A 202 3.85 -2.68 25.21
C GLY A 202 2.67 -2.26 26.10
N ALA A 203 2.55 -0.97 26.41
CA ALA A 203 1.46 -0.42 27.20
C ALA A 203 0.11 -0.49 26.46
N LEU A 204 0.11 -0.44 25.13
CA LEU A 204 -1.10 -0.54 24.31
C LEU A 204 -1.89 -1.85 24.55
N PRO A 205 -1.33 -3.06 24.36
CA PRO A 205 -2.01 -4.31 24.68
C PRO A 205 -2.24 -4.46 26.19
N GLY A 206 -1.31 -4.01 27.04
CA GLY A 206 -1.45 -4.04 28.50
C GLY A 206 -2.62 -3.19 29.02
N SER A 207 -2.95 -2.11 28.32
CA SER A 207 -4.06 -1.23 28.71
C SER A 207 -5.44 -1.85 28.51
N LYS A 208 -5.56 -2.91 27.69
CA LYS A 208 -6.82 -3.62 27.41
C LYS A 208 -7.17 -4.58 28.54
N PRO A 209 -8.46 -4.72 28.91
CA PRO A 209 -8.88 -5.75 29.85
C PRO A 209 -8.54 -7.15 29.31
N LEU A 210 -8.59 -8.15 30.19
CA LEU A 210 -8.46 -9.55 29.77
C LEU A 210 -9.57 -9.89 28.77
N ALA A 211 -9.19 -10.52 27.67
CA ALA A 211 -10.12 -10.82 26.58
C ALA A 211 -11.26 -11.71 27.09
N SER A 212 -12.49 -11.29 26.84
CA SER A 212 -13.71 -12.07 27.09
C SER A 212 -13.83 -13.24 26.11
N ALA A 213 -14.67 -14.23 26.42
CA ALA A 213 -14.89 -15.37 25.53
C ALA A 213 -15.33 -14.94 24.11
N LEU A 214 -16.19 -13.92 24.03
CA LEU A 214 -16.64 -13.33 22.76
C LEU A 214 -15.48 -12.71 21.97
N GLU A 215 -14.61 -11.94 22.63
CA GLU A 215 -13.44 -11.35 21.97
C GLU A 215 -12.45 -12.42 21.49
N ARG A 216 -12.25 -13.49 22.26
CA ARG A 216 -11.35 -14.59 21.87
C ARG A 216 -11.87 -15.34 20.63
N ASN A 217 -13.18 -15.58 20.56
CA ASN A 217 -13.82 -16.17 19.39
C ASN A 217 -13.73 -15.24 18.19
N ARG A 218 -13.99 -13.94 18.40
CA ARG A 218 -13.84 -12.93 17.36
C ARG A 218 -12.42 -12.87 16.80
N VAL A 219 -11.39 -12.97 17.63
CA VAL A 219 -9.99 -13.02 17.16
C VAL A 219 -9.75 -14.22 16.25
N LYS A 220 -10.28 -15.39 16.59
CA LYS A 220 -10.19 -16.60 15.74
C LYS A 220 -10.93 -16.43 14.41
N GLU A 221 -12.14 -15.86 14.43
CA GLU A 221 -12.94 -15.68 13.21
C GLU A 221 -12.34 -14.60 12.30
N GLU A 222 -11.97 -13.46 12.89
CA GLU A 222 -11.38 -12.34 12.14
C GLU A 222 -9.95 -12.61 11.68
N SER A 223 -9.18 -13.50 12.31
CA SER A 223 -7.82 -13.78 11.84
C SER A 223 -7.84 -14.50 10.49
N ARG A 224 -8.85 -15.35 10.22
CA ARG A 224 -8.96 -16.12 8.98
C ARG A 224 -8.87 -15.24 7.73
N LYS A 225 -9.63 -14.13 7.68
CA LYS A 225 -9.57 -13.17 6.55
C LYS A 225 -8.13 -12.67 6.30
N TYR A 226 -7.38 -12.40 7.37
CA TYR A 226 -6.01 -11.90 7.25
C TYR A 226 -4.99 -12.99 6.95
N ILE A 227 -5.18 -14.23 7.42
CA ILE A 227 -4.31 -15.36 7.08
C ILE A 227 -4.39 -15.66 5.57
N PHE A 228 -5.60 -15.60 5.00
CA PHE A 228 -5.80 -15.81 3.55
C PHE A 228 -5.37 -14.61 2.70
N LEU A 229 -5.75 -13.38 3.07
CA LEU A 229 -5.50 -12.20 2.25
C LEU A 229 -4.12 -11.56 2.51
N GLY A 230 -3.53 -11.80 3.68
CA GLY A 230 -2.28 -11.17 4.12
C GLY A 230 -1.12 -11.38 3.14
N PRO A 231 -0.82 -12.62 2.69
CA PRO A 231 0.22 -12.85 1.70
C PRO A 231 -0.04 -12.13 0.38
N ALA A 232 -1.27 -12.12 -0.12
CA ALA A 232 -1.62 -11.42 -1.36
C ALA A 232 -1.40 -9.90 -1.24
N PHE A 233 -1.84 -9.31 -0.13
CA PHE A 233 -1.59 -7.89 0.14
C PHE A 233 -0.10 -7.58 0.30
N LEU A 234 0.68 -8.47 0.93
CA LEU A 234 2.13 -8.32 1.03
C LEU A 234 2.78 -8.29 -0.35
N PHE A 235 2.42 -9.24 -1.23
CA PHE A 235 2.93 -9.26 -2.60
C PHE A 235 2.56 -7.99 -3.36
N ILE A 236 1.29 -7.58 -3.34
CA ILE A 236 0.84 -6.34 -3.99
C ILE A 236 1.58 -5.12 -3.41
N ALA A 237 1.78 -5.09 -2.09
CA ALA A 237 2.50 -4.00 -1.45
C ALA A 237 3.94 -3.92 -1.96
N VAL A 238 4.66 -5.04 -1.97
CA VAL A 238 6.08 -5.10 -2.36
C VAL A 238 6.29 -4.88 -3.85
N THR A 239 5.44 -5.46 -4.71
CA THR A 239 5.67 -5.44 -6.17
C THR A 239 5.06 -4.24 -6.87
N LEU A 240 4.00 -3.66 -6.31
CA LEU A 240 3.25 -2.58 -6.97
C LEU A 240 3.22 -1.31 -6.13
N ILE A 241 2.75 -1.39 -4.88
CA ILE A 241 2.48 -0.18 -4.08
C ILE A 241 3.78 0.53 -3.69
N ILE A 242 4.76 -0.19 -3.14
CA ILE A 242 6.03 0.39 -2.70
C ILE A 242 6.77 1.06 -3.88
N PRO A 243 6.96 0.39 -5.05
CA PRO A 243 7.54 1.03 -6.21
C PRO A 243 6.75 2.26 -6.68
N THR A 244 5.42 2.19 -6.69
CA THR A 244 4.56 3.32 -7.09
C THR A 244 4.76 4.52 -6.17
N ILE A 245 4.70 4.31 -4.84
CA ILE A 245 4.95 5.36 -3.86
C ILE A 245 6.37 5.92 -4.02
N ARG A 246 7.37 5.06 -4.24
CA ARG A 246 8.75 5.49 -4.48
C ARG A 246 8.84 6.40 -5.71
N THR A 247 8.20 6.04 -6.82
CA THR A 247 8.16 6.89 -8.01
C THR A 247 7.45 8.21 -7.77
N LEU A 248 6.36 8.22 -6.99
CA LEU A 248 5.66 9.46 -6.61
C LEU A 248 6.50 10.36 -5.71
N VAL A 249 7.31 9.80 -4.80
CA VAL A 249 8.22 10.59 -3.97
C VAL A 249 9.40 11.11 -4.81
N LEU A 250 9.94 10.29 -5.70
CA LEU A 250 11.02 10.68 -6.61
C LEU A 250 10.60 11.79 -7.57
N SER A 251 9.34 11.83 -8.01
CA SER A 251 8.85 12.91 -8.88
C SER A 251 8.80 14.29 -8.20
N LEU A 252 8.82 14.32 -6.86
CA LEU A 252 8.87 15.55 -6.04
C LEU A 252 10.30 15.94 -5.63
N ARG A 253 11.32 15.20 -6.10
CA ARG A 253 12.74 15.43 -5.79
C ARG A 253 13.49 16.00 -6.98
N ASP A 254 14.67 16.55 -6.72
CA ASP A 254 15.56 17.09 -7.75
C ASP A 254 16.07 15.99 -8.72
N ARG A 255 16.82 16.40 -9.74
CA ARG A 255 17.37 15.49 -10.75
C ARG A 255 18.34 14.43 -10.18
N ARG A 256 18.94 14.67 -9.01
CA ARG A 256 19.89 13.76 -8.36
C ARG A 256 19.22 12.86 -7.32
N GLY A 257 18.00 13.20 -6.89
CA GLY A 257 17.23 12.49 -5.86
C GLY A 257 17.47 13.01 -4.43
N ASP A 258 18.32 14.01 -4.25
CA ASP A 258 18.85 14.41 -2.94
C ASP A 258 18.01 15.54 -2.31
N GLY A 259 17.65 16.56 -3.09
CA GLY A 259 16.82 17.69 -2.66
C GLY A 259 15.33 17.48 -2.88
N PHE A 260 14.49 17.97 -1.95
CA PHE A 260 13.04 18.04 -2.14
C PHE A 260 12.67 19.35 -2.86
N VAL A 261 12.05 19.24 -4.04
CA VAL A 261 11.64 20.39 -4.89
C VAL A 261 10.11 20.54 -4.97
N GLY A 262 9.36 19.63 -4.36
CA GLY A 262 7.91 19.65 -4.33
C GLY A 262 7.31 19.62 -5.75
N ALA A 263 6.44 20.59 -6.05
CA ALA A 263 5.70 20.64 -7.32
C ALA A 263 6.44 21.35 -8.47
N GLU A 264 7.70 21.75 -8.29
CA GLU A 264 8.46 22.51 -9.30
C GLU A 264 8.66 21.73 -10.59
N ASN A 265 8.97 20.43 -10.49
CA ASN A 265 9.09 19.55 -11.66
C ASN A 265 7.81 19.55 -12.50
N TYR A 266 6.64 19.50 -11.84
CA TYR A 266 5.35 19.54 -12.53
C TYR A 266 5.08 20.89 -13.17
N LYS A 267 5.38 22.00 -12.48
CA LYS A 267 5.27 23.34 -13.06
C LYS A 267 6.12 23.49 -14.32
N ALA A 268 7.37 23.00 -14.30
CA ALA A 268 8.26 23.04 -15.46
C ALA A 268 7.72 22.23 -16.65
N ILE A 269 7.12 21.06 -16.38
CA ILE A 269 6.52 20.20 -17.41
C ILE A 269 5.31 20.89 -18.05
N PHE A 270 4.40 21.45 -17.24
CA PHE A 270 3.16 22.07 -17.74
C PHE A 270 3.37 23.49 -18.30
N ALA A 271 4.48 24.16 -17.98
CA ALA A 271 4.85 25.43 -18.61
C ALA A 271 5.53 25.25 -19.98
N ASN A 272 5.98 24.03 -20.33
CA ASN A 272 6.64 23.76 -21.59
C ASN A 272 5.62 23.57 -22.72
N SER A 273 5.69 24.41 -23.75
CA SER A 273 4.80 24.36 -24.93
C SER A 273 4.91 23.06 -25.74
N ASN A 274 6.05 22.36 -25.67
CA ASN A 274 6.17 21.04 -26.31
C ASN A 274 5.35 19.96 -25.59
N THR A 275 5.02 20.17 -24.31
CA THR A 275 4.27 19.20 -23.51
C THR A 275 2.80 19.56 -23.44
N PHE A 276 2.49 20.83 -23.15
CA PHE A 276 1.13 21.32 -22.93
C PHE A 276 0.95 22.70 -23.57
N ASP A 277 0.26 22.77 -24.71
CA ASP A 277 -0.02 24.03 -25.41
C ASP A 277 -1.53 24.19 -25.67
N LEU A 278 -2.09 25.25 -25.07
CA LEU A 278 -3.49 25.65 -25.22
C LEU A 278 -3.63 26.98 -25.99
N SER A 279 -2.56 27.56 -26.52
CA SER A 279 -2.58 28.89 -27.15
C SER A 279 -3.65 29.00 -28.25
N ASP A 280 -3.77 27.93 -29.04
CA ASP A 280 -4.68 27.85 -30.19
C ASP A 280 -6.09 27.36 -29.84
N TRP A 281 -6.47 27.17 -28.57
CA TRP A 281 -7.73 26.51 -28.18
C TRP A 281 -8.98 27.12 -28.83
N ARG A 282 -8.99 28.43 -29.12
CA ARG A 282 -10.12 29.11 -29.76
C ARG A 282 -10.39 28.62 -31.18
N LEU A 283 -9.36 28.11 -31.87
CA LEU A 283 -9.49 27.51 -33.21
C LEU A 283 -10.38 26.26 -33.21
N PHE A 284 -10.65 25.67 -32.04
CA PHE A 284 -11.62 24.61 -31.87
C PHE A 284 -13.00 25.01 -32.43
N PHE A 285 -13.51 26.18 -32.06
CA PHE A 285 -14.86 26.62 -32.46
C PHE A 285 -14.93 27.07 -33.92
N THR A 286 -13.79 27.34 -34.56
CA THR A 286 -13.74 27.71 -35.99
C THR A 286 -13.40 26.52 -36.89
N SER A 287 -13.02 25.38 -36.32
CA SER A 287 -12.66 24.17 -37.06
C SER A 287 -13.85 23.57 -37.82
N ARG A 288 -13.59 23.06 -39.03
CA ARG A 288 -14.58 22.33 -39.84
C ARG A 288 -15.11 21.11 -39.10
N LEU A 289 -14.23 20.40 -38.39
CA LEU A 289 -14.60 19.20 -37.61
C LEU A 289 -15.58 19.53 -36.49
N PHE A 290 -15.42 20.68 -35.84
CA PHE A 290 -16.34 21.13 -34.79
C PHE A 290 -17.75 21.34 -35.34
N TRP A 291 -17.88 22.11 -36.42
CA TRP A 291 -19.19 22.39 -37.01
C TRP A 291 -19.86 21.13 -37.57
N ILE A 292 -19.11 20.26 -38.27
CA ILE A 292 -19.64 18.99 -38.76
C ILE A 292 -20.10 18.11 -37.59
N GLY A 293 -19.26 17.96 -36.55
CA GLY A 293 -19.59 17.19 -35.36
C GLY A 293 -20.83 17.73 -34.64
N ALA A 294 -20.90 19.04 -34.44
CA ALA A 294 -22.04 19.70 -33.81
C ALA A 294 -23.35 19.49 -34.60
N ILE A 295 -23.30 19.61 -35.94
CA ILE A 295 -24.46 19.33 -36.81
C ILE A 295 -24.91 17.88 -36.66
N ILE A 296 -23.98 16.92 -36.67
CA ILE A 296 -24.32 15.49 -36.52
C ILE A 296 -24.94 15.20 -35.15
N VAL A 297 -24.42 15.79 -34.07
CA VAL A 297 -25.01 15.67 -32.73
C VAL A 297 -26.43 16.24 -32.71
N LEU A 298 -26.65 17.42 -33.32
CA LEU A 298 -27.96 18.04 -33.43
C LEU A 298 -28.94 17.18 -34.22
N ILE A 299 -28.52 16.56 -35.33
CA ILE A 299 -29.33 15.59 -36.07
C ILE A 299 -29.74 14.42 -35.17
N GLY A 300 -28.82 13.91 -34.35
CA GLY A 300 -29.12 12.86 -33.37
C GLY A 300 -30.19 13.27 -32.36
N PHE A 301 -30.12 14.50 -31.86
CA PHE A 301 -31.15 15.06 -30.97
C PHE A 301 -32.51 15.19 -31.68
N VAL A 302 -32.52 15.61 -32.94
CA VAL A 302 -33.74 15.68 -33.75
C VAL A 302 -34.37 14.30 -33.92
N ILE A 303 -33.58 13.28 -34.30
CA ILE A 303 -34.06 11.89 -34.43
C ILE A 303 -34.64 11.38 -33.10
N ALA A 304 -33.94 11.61 -31.99
CA ALA A 304 -34.39 11.20 -30.67
C ALA A 304 -35.67 11.92 -30.22
N ARG A 305 -35.84 13.19 -30.60
CA ARG A 305 -37.04 13.97 -30.31
C ARG A 305 -38.23 13.54 -31.16
N LEU A 306 -38.01 13.25 -32.44
CA LEU A 306 -39.05 12.76 -33.35
C LEU A 306 -39.59 11.41 -32.86
N ARG A 307 -38.73 10.47 -32.48
CA ARG A 307 -39.16 9.19 -31.91
C ARG A 307 -39.78 9.30 -30.53
N GLY A 308 -39.30 10.22 -29.69
CA GLY A 308 -39.93 10.48 -28.40
C GLY A 308 -41.41 10.87 -28.54
N LYS A 309 -41.76 11.65 -29.58
CA LYS A 309 -43.16 12.00 -29.86
C LYS A 309 -44.03 10.78 -30.19
N GLU A 310 -43.48 9.76 -30.85
CA GLU A 310 -44.22 8.52 -31.20
C GLU A 310 -44.53 7.67 -29.96
N ILE A 311 -43.69 7.74 -28.92
CA ILE A 311 -43.78 6.90 -27.71
C ILE A 311 -44.35 7.68 -26.51
N GLY A 312 -44.75 8.94 -26.71
CA GLY A 312 -45.31 9.79 -25.65
C GLY A 312 -44.28 10.31 -24.63
N THR A 313 -42.98 10.24 -24.96
CA THR A 313 -41.87 10.72 -24.10
C THR A 313 -41.23 11.99 -24.68
N ARG A 314 -40.54 12.78 -23.84
CA ARG A 314 -39.95 14.05 -24.32
C ARG A 314 -38.75 13.82 -25.24
N ILE A 315 -37.87 12.87 -24.94
CA ILE A 315 -36.73 12.49 -25.78
C ILE A 315 -36.52 11.00 -25.56
N GLN A 316 -36.40 10.22 -26.64
CA GLN A 316 -36.06 8.80 -26.54
C GLN A 316 -34.95 8.45 -27.51
N GLY A 317 -33.84 7.94 -26.98
CA GLY A 317 -32.73 7.49 -27.79
C GLY A 317 -33.09 6.20 -28.54
N SER A 318 -32.62 6.11 -29.78
CA SER A 318 -32.75 4.98 -30.68
C SER A 318 -31.40 4.62 -31.28
N PRO A 319 -31.21 3.42 -31.85
CA PRO A 319 -29.92 3.04 -32.42
C PRO A 319 -29.34 4.06 -33.42
N PRO A 320 -30.13 4.65 -34.35
CA PRO A 320 -29.64 5.73 -35.21
C PRO A 320 -29.22 7.00 -34.45
N SER A 321 -29.97 7.41 -33.42
CA SER A 321 -29.62 8.62 -32.65
C SER A 321 -28.36 8.41 -31.81
N TYR A 322 -28.20 7.24 -31.19
CA TYR A 322 -26.98 6.88 -30.48
C TYR A 322 -25.76 6.84 -31.41
N ALA A 323 -25.92 6.27 -32.61
CA ALA A 323 -24.86 6.27 -33.63
C ALA A 323 -24.45 7.70 -34.03
N THR A 324 -25.41 8.59 -34.25
CA THR A 324 -25.11 10.00 -34.57
C THR A 324 -24.45 10.74 -33.42
N TRP A 325 -24.89 10.56 -32.17
CA TRP A 325 -24.22 11.18 -31.02
C TRP A 325 -22.80 10.65 -30.81
N PHE A 326 -22.60 9.36 -31.05
CA PHE A 326 -21.27 8.76 -30.99
C PHE A 326 -20.34 9.35 -32.06
N VAL A 327 -20.76 9.35 -33.34
CA VAL A 327 -19.96 9.90 -34.44
C VAL A 327 -19.72 11.40 -34.25
N GLY A 328 -20.76 12.15 -33.90
CA GLY A 328 -20.65 13.58 -33.64
C GLY A 328 -19.74 13.89 -32.45
N GLY A 329 -19.87 13.14 -31.35
CA GLY A 329 -18.99 13.26 -30.18
C GLY A 329 -17.54 12.90 -30.47
N LEU A 330 -17.30 11.90 -31.33
CA LEU A 330 -15.95 11.54 -31.80
C LEU A 330 -15.35 12.68 -32.63
N LEU A 331 -16.12 13.26 -33.55
CA LEU A 331 -15.65 14.41 -34.35
C LEU A 331 -15.39 15.66 -33.51
N LEU A 332 -16.22 15.92 -32.49
CA LEU A 332 -15.98 17.01 -31.54
C LEU A 332 -14.73 16.76 -30.70
N SER A 333 -14.53 15.52 -30.24
CA SER A 333 -13.30 15.13 -29.53
C SER A 333 -12.06 15.28 -30.43
N ALA A 334 -12.18 14.90 -31.70
CA ALA A 334 -11.14 15.08 -32.71
C ALA A 334 -10.86 16.55 -33.01
N ALA A 335 -11.90 17.38 -33.13
CA ALA A 335 -11.74 18.81 -33.30
C ALA A 335 -10.97 19.41 -32.12
N ALA A 336 -11.32 19.04 -30.88
CA ALA A 336 -10.64 19.51 -29.68
C ALA A 336 -9.16 19.07 -29.67
N LEU A 337 -8.90 17.77 -29.82
CA LEU A 337 -7.55 17.22 -29.72
C LEU A 337 -6.65 17.57 -30.92
N SER A 338 -7.21 17.91 -32.08
CA SER A 338 -6.43 18.37 -33.25
C SER A 338 -5.88 19.78 -33.10
N VAL A 339 -6.53 20.61 -32.28
CA VAL A 339 -6.13 21.99 -32.03
C VAL A 339 -5.19 22.10 -30.84
N LEU A 340 -5.36 21.23 -29.84
CA LEU A 340 -4.48 21.15 -28.68
C LEU A 340 -3.15 20.49 -29.08
N ARG A 341 -2.03 21.16 -28.82
CA ARG A 341 -0.69 20.71 -29.23
C ARG A 341 0.14 20.28 -28.02
N GLY A 342 1.09 19.39 -28.27
CA GLY A 342 2.03 18.89 -27.28
C GLY A 342 1.94 17.38 -27.07
N THR A 343 2.96 16.83 -26.43
CA THR A 343 3.11 15.38 -26.24
C THR A 343 1.97 14.76 -25.44
N LEU A 344 1.40 15.48 -24.45
CA LEU A 344 0.28 14.99 -23.65
C LEU A 344 -0.99 14.82 -24.51
N PHE A 345 -1.34 15.82 -25.31
CA PHE A 345 -2.53 15.76 -26.16
C PHE A 345 -2.36 14.78 -27.33
N ASN A 346 -1.14 14.66 -27.88
CA ASN A 346 -0.84 13.65 -28.89
C ASN A 346 -1.01 12.22 -28.33
N ASN A 347 -0.52 11.95 -27.12
CA ASN A 347 -0.73 10.64 -26.48
C ASN A 347 -2.21 10.39 -26.18
N LEU A 348 -2.95 11.41 -25.73
CA LEU A 348 -4.38 11.28 -25.47
C LEU A 348 -5.18 11.01 -26.75
N TRP A 349 -4.80 11.64 -27.87
CA TRP A 349 -5.36 11.38 -29.20
C TRP A 349 -5.15 9.93 -29.63
N TRP A 350 -3.94 9.40 -29.43
CA TRP A 350 -3.63 7.99 -29.72
C TRP A 350 -4.47 7.04 -28.86
N VAL A 351 -4.57 7.29 -27.55
CA VAL A 351 -5.36 6.46 -26.63
C VAL A 351 -6.82 6.42 -27.08
N ILE A 352 -7.45 7.58 -27.31
CA ILE A 352 -8.87 7.61 -27.69
C ILE A 352 -9.09 6.97 -29.07
N THR A 353 -8.29 7.34 -30.06
CA THR A 353 -8.48 6.87 -31.44
C THR A 353 -8.23 5.38 -31.55
N VAL A 354 -7.11 4.87 -31.02
CA VAL A 354 -6.77 3.45 -31.11
C VAL A 354 -7.75 2.61 -30.31
N THR A 355 -8.12 3.01 -29.10
CA THR A 355 -9.09 2.25 -28.31
C THR A 355 -10.44 2.19 -29.02
N LEU A 356 -10.96 3.31 -29.52
CA LEU A 356 -12.25 3.30 -30.22
C LEU A 356 -12.23 2.49 -31.52
N VAL A 357 -11.20 2.68 -32.35
CA VAL A 357 -11.06 1.92 -33.61
C VAL A 357 -10.86 0.44 -33.33
N ALA A 358 -10.00 0.08 -32.38
CA ALA A 358 -9.76 -1.32 -32.01
C ALA A 358 -11.01 -1.98 -31.44
N THR A 359 -11.75 -1.29 -30.56
CA THR A 359 -13.02 -1.82 -30.01
C THR A 359 -14.08 -1.94 -31.10
N ALA A 360 -14.25 -0.94 -31.96
CA ALA A 360 -15.24 -0.96 -33.04
C ALA A 360 -14.93 -2.05 -34.07
N MET A 361 -13.67 -2.17 -34.50
CA MET A 361 -13.23 -3.23 -35.39
C MET A 361 -13.34 -4.60 -34.72
N GLY A 362 -12.92 -4.74 -33.45
CA GLY A 362 -13.02 -5.99 -32.70
C GLY A 362 -14.46 -6.47 -32.58
N LEU A 363 -15.39 -5.57 -32.23
CA LEU A 363 -16.83 -5.90 -32.17
C LEU A 363 -17.39 -6.22 -33.55
N GLY A 364 -17.04 -5.42 -34.58
CA GLY A 364 -17.49 -5.65 -35.95
C GLY A 364 -17.02 -7.00 -36.49
N ILE A 365 -15.75 -7.34 -36.29
CA ILE A 365 -15.18 -8.63 -36.69
C ILE A 365 -15.84 -9.76 -35.89
N ALA A 366 -16.09 -9.61 -34.59
CA ALA A 366 -16.76 -10.63 -33.79
C ALA A 366 -18.16 -10.96 -34.35
N VAL A 367 -18.96 -9.93 -34.65
CA VAL A 367 -20.31 -10.11 -35.22
C VAL A 367 -20.27 -10.74 -36.61
N LEU A 368 -19.27 -10.41 -37.44
CA LEU A 368 -19.10 -11.01 -38.77
C LEU A 368 -18.59 -12.45 -38.70
N ALA A 369 -17.67 -12.75 -37.78
CA ALA A 369 -17.09 -14.07 -37.59
C ALA A 369 -18.16 -15.10 -37.16
N ASP A 370 -19.12 -14.69 -36.32
CA ASP A 370 -20.24 -15.54 -35.90
C ASP A 370 -21.18 -15.95 -37.06
N ARG A 371 -21.08 -15.28 -38.23
CA ARG A 371 -21.87 -15.61 -39.43
C ARG A 371 -21.04 -16.24 -40.56
N ALA A 372 -19.75 -16.52 -40.32
CA ALA A 372 -18.84 -17.01 -41.35
C ALA A 372 -18.90 -18.54 -41.51
N LYS A 373 -18.85 -19.02 -42.76
CA LYS A 373 -18.87 -20.46 -43.10
C LYS A 373 -17.71 -21.27 -42.49
N TYR A 374 -16.60 -20.60 -42.18
CA TYR A 374 -15.40 -21.17 -41.55
C TYR A 374 -15.08 -20.48 -40.21
N GLU A 375 -16.09 -20.38 -39.35
CA GLU A 375 -16.04 -19.70 -38.05
C GLU A 375 -14.80 -20.04 -37.20
N SER A 376 -14.46 -21.34 -37.10
CA SER A 376 -13.32 -21.80 -36.29
C SER A 376 -11.98 -21.23 -36.78
N ALA A 377 -11.74 -21.19 -38.10
CA ALA A 377 -10.52 -20.64 -38.66
C ALA A 377 -10.45 -19.10 -38.49
N ALA A 378 -11.58 -18.41 -38.66
CA ALA A 378 -11.65 -16.97 -38.45
C ALA A 378 -11.35 -16.59 -36.99
N LYS A 379 -11.93 -17.32 -36.03
CA LYS A 379 -11.67 -17.13 -34.60
C LYS A 379 -10.20 -17.39 -34.26
N SER A 380 -9.59 -18.45 -34.81
CA SER A 380 -8.16 -18.73 -34.61
C SER A 380 -7.23 -17.61 -35.09
N ILE A 381 -7.51 -16.98 -36.24
CA ILE A 381 -6.71 -15.86 -36.76
C ILE A 381 -6.81 -14.62 -35.84
N ILE A 382 -8.00 -14.34 -35.30
CA ILE A 382 -8.23 -13.21 -34.40
C ILE A 382 -7.48 -13.39 -33.06
N PHE A 383 -7.41 -14.63 -32.55
CA PHE A 383 -6.70 -14.94 -31.31
C PHE A 383 -5.20 -15.22 -31.51
N LEU A 384 -4.73 -15.35 -32.76
CA LEU A 384 -3.34 -15.67 -33.07
C LEU A 384 -2.32 -14.68 -32.44
N PRO A 385 -2.52 -13.35 -32.46
CA PRO A 385 -1.55 -12.43 -31.86
C PRO A 385 -1.37 -12.63 -30.35
N MET A 386 -2.43 -13.01 -29.64
CA MET A 386 -2.38 -13.34 -28.21
C MET A 386 -1.61 -14.64 -27.95
N ALA A 387 -1.79 -15.65 -28.81
CA ALA A 387 -1.05 -16.90 -28.74
C ALA A 387 0.45 -16.72 -29.03
N ILE A 388 0.79 -15.79 -29.93
CA ILE A 388 2.19 -15.46 -30.28
C ILE A 388 2.86 -14.65 -29.16
N SER A 389 2.11 -13.79 -28.46
CA SER A 389 2.70 -12.90 -27.45
C SER A 389 3.09 -13.61 -26.14
N PHE A 390 2.72 -14.90 -25.94
CA PHE A 390 2.94 -15.65 -24.69
C PHE A 390 2.46 -14.90 -23.42
N VAL A 391 1.48 -13.99 -23.54
CA VAL A 391 0.91 -13.21 -22.41
C VAL A 391 -0.32 -13.93 -21.84
N GLY A 392 -0.21 -15.26 -21.70
CA GLY A 392 -1.25 -16.13 -21.12
C GLY A 392 -0.99 -16.40 -19.66
#